data_AF-A0A3C0NHM4-F1
#
_entry.id   AF-A0A3C0NHM4-F1
#
_cell.length_a   1.000
_cell.length_b   1.000
_cell.length_c   1.000
_cell.angle_alpha   90.00
_cell.angle_beta   90.00
_cell.angle_gamma   90.00
#
_symmetry.space_group_name_H-M   'P 1'
#
loop_
_entity.id
_entity.type
_entity.pdbx_description
1 polymer ?
#
loop_
_entity_poly.entity_id
_entity_poly.type
_entity_poly.pdbx_seq_one_letter_code
_entity_poly.pdbx_strand_id
1 'polypeptide(L)'
;MIRNKKKPGFSEKPGFCASYRYIFDRTKSRKCLIFTNNRTETEAAIANLRQIAADEGHPDIYHVHHGSIAAKLRQAAESAMRESDTPAVTAATVTLEMGIDIGQLERVIQLDAPFSVSSFLQRLGRTGRRGAPADMRFVCTENELLGEESLPERMPWQLLQCIAIIQLYLEERWIEPIKPVQYPLSLLYHQTMSILAAMGDISPAELAAQVLTLPAFQAMDSEDYRQLLRYLISIDHIQQTEQDKLIVGTTGEKIVRSFQFYAVFSDTKEYVV
;
A
#
# COMPACT_ATOMS: atom_id res chain seq x y z
N MET A 1 24.34 -3.08 -6.02
CA MET A 1 24.86 -2.68 -4.70
C MET A 1 25.59 -1.35 -4.86
N ILE A 2 25.03 -0.26 -4.33
CA ILE A 2 25.70 1.04 -4.29
C ILE A 2 26.23 1.19 -2.86
N ARG A 3 27.56 1.15 -2.71
CA ARG A 3 28.23 1.40 -1.42
C ARG A 3 28.59 2.89 -1.37
N ASN A 4 28.17 3.59 -0.33
CA ASN A 4 28.67 4.94 -0.06
C ASN A 4 30.17 4.83 0.24
N LYS A 5 31.02 5.35 -0.65
CA LYS A 5 32.47 5.46 -0.41
C LYS A 5 32.80 6.93 -0.21
N LYS A 6 33.47 7.29 0.88
CA LYS A 6 34.13 8.59 1.03
C LYS A 6 35.17 8.78 -0.09
N LYS A 7 34.92 9.68 -1.04
CA LYS A 7 35.97 10.19 -1.95
C LYS A 7 36.66 11.40 -1.29
N PRO A 8 38.00 11.51 -1.35
CA PRO A 8 38.70 12.67 -0.82
C PRO A 8 38.47 13.86 -1.78
N GLY A 9 37.80 14.92 -1.30
CA GLY A 9 37.68 16.19 -2.01
C GLY A 9 36.26 16.72 -2.26
N PHE A 10 35.21 15.95 -1.94
CA PHE A 10 33.83 16.44 -1.89
C PHE A 10 33.39 16.49 -0.43
N SER A 11 33.11 17.67 0.11
CA SER A 11 32.41 17.77 1.40
C SER A 11 30.98 17.28 1.18
N GLU A 12 30.71 16.00 1.43
CA GLU A 12 29.34 15.51 1.51
C GLU A 12 28.63 16.28 2.63
N LYS A 13 27.67 17.13 2.24
CA LYS A 13 26.68 17.63 3.20
C LYS A 13 26.04 16.40 3.87
N PRO A 14 25.81 16.42 5.19
CA PRO A 14 25.15 15.31 5.87
C PRO A 14 23.79 15.03 5.20
N GLY A 15 23.61 13.85 4.60
CA GLY A 15 22.34 13.41 4.01
C GLY A 15 22.34 13.08 2.51
N PHE A 16 23.43 13.29 1.76
CA PHE A 16 23.44 12.98 0.33
C PHE A 16 23.83 11.51 0.06
N CYS A 17 22.84 10.64 -0.14
CA CYS A 17 23.07 9.21 -0.43
C CYS A 17 23.43 8.98 -1.91
N ALA A 18 24.49 8.22 -2.20
CA ALA A 18 24.91 7.91 -3.58
C ALA A 18 23.83 7.17 -4.40
N SER A 19 22.85 6.56 -3.73
CA SER A 19 21.69 5.96 -4.38
C SER A 19 20.83 6.99 -5.11
N TYR A 20 20.55 8.16 -4.53
CA TYR A 20 19.73 9.19 -5.17
C TYR A 20 20.40 9.78 -6.40
N ARG A 21 21.74 9.90 -6.38
CA ARG A 21 22.53 10.23 -7.56
C ARG A 21 22.32 9.22 -8.69
N TYR A 22 22.43 7.93 -8.39
CA TYR A 22 22.16 6.88 -9.37
C TYR A 22 20.72 6.94 -9.88
N ILE A 23 19.74 7.12 -9.00
CA ILE A 23 18.32 7.19 -9.38
C ILE A 23 18.09 8.40 -10.30
N PHE A 24 18.63 9.56 -9.96
CA PHE A 24 18.55 10.77 -10.78
C PHE A 24 19.09 10.52 -12.20
N ASP A 25 20.30 9.98 -12.32
CA ASP A 25 20.89 9.68 -13.64
C ASP A 25 20.08 8.69 -14.47
N ARG A 26 19.31 7.81 -13.80
CA ARG A 26 18.42 6.85 -14.45
C ARG A 26 17.03 7.38 -14.76
N THR A 27 16.65 8.56 -14.25
CA THR A 27 15.26 9.07 -14.31
C THR A 27 15.11 10.47 -14.90
N LYS A 28 16.15 11.33 -14.88
CA LYS A 28 16.10 12.78 -15.20
C LYS A 28 15.57 13.21 -16.58
N SER A 29 15.36 12.29 -17.50
CA SER A 29 14.85 12.58 -18.86
C SER A 29 13.93 11.47 -19.36
N ARG A 30 13.24 10.81 -18.43
CA ARG A 30 12.40 9.65 -18.71
C ARG A 30 11.11 9.72 -17.94
N LYS A 31 10.11 8.98 -18.41
CA LYS A 31 8.91 8.72 -17.63
C LYS A 31 9.09 7.50 -16.74
N CYS A 32 9.18 7.74 -15.44
CA CYS A 32 9.53 6.70 -14.46
C CYS A 32 8.54 6.64 -13.29
N LEU A 33 8.36 5.44 -12.74
CA LEU A 33 7.79 5.26 -11.41
C LEU A 33 8.87 4.83 -10.43
N ILE A 34 8.84 5.37 -9.22
CA ILE A 34 9.68 4.95 -8.11
C ILE A 34 8.77 4.35 -7.04
N PHE A 35 8.91 3.07 -6.75
CA PHE A 35 8.21 2.44 -5.65
C PHE A 35 9.09 2.43 -4.41
N THR A 36 8.47 2.79 -3.29
CA THR A 36 9.07 2.87 -1.95
C THR A 36 8.17 2.14 -0.97
N ASN A 37 8.71 1.71 0.17
CA ASN A 37 7.95 0.87 1.11
C ASN A 37 7.15 1.69 2.13
N ASN A 38 7.48 2.97 2.30
CA ASN A 38 6.80 3.86 3.24
C ASN A 38 6.76 5.30 2.72
N ARG A 39 5.86 6.10 3.30
CA ARG A 39 5.57 7.49 2.89
C ARG A 39 6.78 8.40 3.08
N THR A 40 7.48 8.25 4.20
CA THR A 40 8.68 9.04 4.53
C THR A 40 9.77 8.85 3.48
N GLU A 41 10.01 7.62 3.05
CA GLU A 41 10.95 7.29 1.98
C GLU A 41 10.48 7.84 0.62
N THR A 42 9.17 7.81 0.33
CA THR A 42 8.61 8.43 -0.88
C THR A 42 8.94 9.92 -0.93
N GLU A 43 8.67 10.64 0.15
CA GLU A 43 8.92 12.09 0.25
C GLU A 43 10.42 12.40 0.22
N ALA A 44 11.23 11.64 0.98
CA ALA A 44 12.68 11.81 1.00
C ALA A 44 13.31 11.57 -0.38
N ALA A 45 12.88 10.55 -1.11
CA ALA A 45 13.38 10.27 -2.45
C ALA A 45 13.11 11.45 -3.39
N ILE A 46 11.89 11.99 -3.42
CA ILE A 46 11.54 13.11 -4.30
C ILE A 46 12.25 14.40 -3.86
N ALA A 47 12.33 14.68 -2.56
CA ALA A 47 13.06 15.84 -2.06
C ALA A 47 14.54 15.82 -2.49
N ASN A 48 15.22 14.67 -2.35
CA ASN A 48 16.61 14.52 -2.79
C ASN A 48 16.74 14.66 -4.31
N LEU A 49 15.87 14.03 -5.10
CA LEU A 49 15.92 14.13 -6.57
C LEU A 49 15.68 15.56 -7.07
N ARG A 50 14.77 16.32 -6.43
CA ARG A 50 14.55 17.74 -6.71
C ARG A 50 15.77 18.59 -6.38
N GLN A 51 16.41 18.33 -5.24
CA GLN A 51 17.63 19.05 -4.87
C GLN A 51 18.73 18.82 -5.91
N ILE A 52 18.93 17.57 -6.34
CA ILE A 52 19.89 17.22 -7.39
C ILE A 52 19.56 17.93 -8.70
N ALA A 53 18.27 17.94 -9.09
CA ALA A 53 17.81 18.61 -10.30
C ALA A 53 18.11 20.11 -10.27
N ALA A 54 17.81 20.77 -9.14
CA ALA A 54 18.04 22.19 -8.95
C ALA A 54 19.54 22.54 -9.00
N ASP A 55 20.38 21.76 -8.32
CA ASP A 55 21.84 21.95 -8.29
C ASP A 55 22.47 21.83 -9.68
N GLU A 56 21.85 21.05 -10.59
CA GLU A 56 22.35 20.80 -11.95
C GLU A 56 21.59 21.54 -13.06
N GLY A 57 20.62 22.40 -12.69
CA GLY A 57 19.84 23.16 -13.67
C GLY A 57 18.87 22.33 -14.51
N HIS A 58 18.41 21.19 -14.00
CA HIS A 58 17.36 20.37 -14.62
C HIS A 58 15.96 20.81 -14.17
N PRO A 59 14.93 20.66 -15.02
CA PRO A 59 13.54 20.99 -14.64
C PRO A 59 13.03 20.07 -13.53
N ASP A 60 12.13 20.59 -12.69
CA ASP A 60 11.42 19.77 -11.70
C ASP A 60 10.33 18.93 -12.37
N ILE A 61 10.61 17.64 -12.52
CA ILE A 61 9.71 16.63 -13.08
C ILE A 61 9.29 15.59 -12.02
N TYR A 62 9.56 15.85 -10.74
CA TYR A 62 9.49 14.86 -9.67
C TYR A 62 8.23 15.07 -8.83
N HIS A 63 7.46 14.00 -8.59
CA HIS A 63 6.18 14.05 -7.89
C HIS A 63 6.09 12.98 -6.80
N VAL A 64 5.43 13.32 -5.68
CA VAL A 64 5.08 12.36 -4.61
C VAL A 64 3.65 11.87 -4.84
N HIS A 65 3.39 10.60 -4.55
CA HIS A 65 2.03 10.04 -4.57
C HIS A 65 1.80 8.98 -3.48
N HIS A 66 1.03 9.32 -2.44
CA HIS A 66 0.52 8.37 -1.44
C HIS A 66 -0.79 8.87 -0.81
N GLY A 67 -1.47 8.02 -0.05
CA GLY A 67 -2.80 8.34 0.52
C GLY A 67 -2.86 9.57 1.44
N SER A 68 -1.72 9.96 2.03
CA SER A 68 -1.65 11.11 2.95
C SER A 68 -1.35 12.47 2.32
N ILE A 69 -1.06 12.54 1.01
CA ILE A 69 -0.89 13.85 0.35
C ILE A 69 -2.23 14.38 -0.17
N ALA A 70 -2.31 15.72 -0.26
CA ALA A 70 -3.49 16.42 -0.75
C ALA A 70 -3.93 15.91 -2.13
N ALA A 71 -5.24 15.80 -2.35
CA ALA A 71 -5.81 15.31 -3.61
C ALA A 71 -5.30 16.07 -4.84
N LYS A 72 -5.11 17.39 -4.73
CA LYS A 72 -4.56 18.23 -5.80
C LYS A 72 -3.15 17.81 -6.23
N LEU A 73 -2.30 17.40 -5.28
CA LEU A 73 -0.95 16.93 -5.58
C LEU A 73 -0.97 15.56 -6.27
N ARG A 74 -1.86 14.66 -5.84
CA ARG A 74 -2.07 13.36 -6.52
C ARG A 74 -2.54 13.56 -7.96
N GLN A 75 -3.52 14.42 -8.17
CA GLN A 75 -4.02 14.76 -9.50
C GLN A 75 -2.94 15.39 -10.40
N ALA A 76 -2.08 16.23 -9.84
CA ALA A 76 -0.95 16.80 -10.58
C ALA A 76 0.05 15.72 -11.01
N ALA A 77 0.39 14.79 -10.10
CA ALA A 77 1.25 13.66 -10.41
C ALA A 77 0.63 12.76 -11.50
N GLU A 78 -0.64 12.37 -11.35
CA GLU A 78 -1.37 11.57 -12.33
C GLU A 78 -1.44 12.25 -13.71
N SER A 79 -1.65 13.56 -13.75
CA SER A 79 -1.71 14.34 -15.00
C SER A 79 -0.35 14.40 -15.70
N ALA A 80 0.71 14.72 -14.95
CA ALA A 80 2.08 14.74 -15.48
C ALA A 80 2.50 13.38 -16.06
N MET A 81 2.09 12.29 -15.40
CA MET A 81 2.38 10.96 -15.90
C MET A 81 1.55 10.58 -17.14
N ARG A 82 0.31 11.08 -17.26
CA ARG A 82 -0.58 10.80 -18.40
C ARG A 82 -0.15 11.53 -19.68
N GLU A 83 0.43 12.72 -19.56
CA GLU A 83 0.86 13.55 -20.69
C GLU A 83 1.95 12.84 -21.52
N SER A 84 1.70 12.54 -22.79
CA SER A 84 2.67 11.86 -23.66
C SER A 84 3.93 12.69 -23.87
N ASP A 85 5.06 12.02 -24.11
CA ASP A 85 6.33 12.62 -24.53
C ASP A 85 6.96 13.66 -23.58
N THR A 86 6.41 13.80 -22.38
CA THR A 86 6.96 14.66 -21.31
C THR A 86 7.60 13.81 -20.22
N PRO A 87 8.87 14.08 -19.84
CA PRO A 87 9.50 13.41 -18.70
C PRO A 87 8.72 13.70 -17.41
N ALA A 88 8.41 12.65 -16.67
CA ALA A 88 7.74 12.74 -15.38
C ALA A 88 8.18 11.56 -14.50
N VAL A 89 8.53 11.85 -13.26
CA VAL A 89 9.00 10.86 -12.29
C VAL A 89 8.11 10.93 -11.08
N THR A 90 7.35 9.87 -10.81
CA THR A 90 6.49 9.84 -9.61
C THR A 90 6.97 8.76 -8.66
N ALA A 91 7.24 9.14 -7.41
CA ALA A 91 7.47 8.19 -6.33
C ALA A 91 6.16 7.88 -5.61
N ALA A 92 5.92 6.61 -5.31
CA ALA A 92 4.73 6.15 -4.60
C ALA A 92 5.01 4.96 -3.68
N THR A 93 4.04 4.70 -2.80
CA THR A 93 3.90 3.41 -2.12
C THR A 93 3.06 2.46 -3.01
N VAL A 94 2.08 1.73 -2.46
CA VAL A 94 1.19 0.85 -3.23
C VAL A 94 0.19 1.60 -4.12
N THR A 95 0.02 2.91 -3.94
CA THR A 95 -1.09 3.67 -4.56
C THR A 95 -1.04 3.75 -6.08
N LEU A 96 0.14 3.57 -6.70
CA LEU A 96 0.29 3.53 -8.16
C LEU A 96 0.56 2.12 -8.70
N GLU A 97 0.48 1.10 -7.84
CA GLU A 97 0.74 -0.30 -8.20
C GLU A 97 -0.37 -0.88 -9.08
N MET A 98 -1.62 -0.49 -8.79
CA MET A 98 -2.81 -1.00 -9.47
C MET A 98 -3.73 0.14 -9.96
N GLY A 99 -4.45 -0.10 -11.05
CA GLY A 99 -5.73 0.58 -11.31
C GLY A 99 -5.72 1.92 -12.04
N ILE A 100 -4.58 2.57 -12.25
CA ILE A 100 -4.51 3.86 -12.98
C ILE A 100 -3.81 3.72 -14.32
N ASP A 101 -4.35 4.41 -15.33
CA ASP A 101 -3.71 4.56 -16.64
C ASP A 101 -2.70 5.71 -16.58
N ILE A 102 -1.44 5.34 -16.39
CA ILE A 102 -0.29 6.24 -16.21
C ILE A 102 0.45 6.47 -17.54
N GLY A 103 -0.17 6.07 -18.67
CA GLY A 103 0.47 6.15 -19.99
C GLY A 103 1.64 5.16 -20.15
N GLN A 104 2.52 5.44 -21.11
CA GLN A 104 3.68 4.60 -21.41
C GLN A 104 4.84 4.93 -20.47
N LEU A 105 5.12 4.01 -19.53
CA LEU A 105 6.25 4.11 -18.62
C LEU A 105 7.48 3.46 -19.25
N GLU A 106 8.62 4.15 -19.15
CA GLU A 106 9.89 3.64 -19.66
C GLU A 106 10.64 2.81 -18.62
N ARG A 107 10.46 3.11 -17.34
CA ARG A 107 11.19 2.45 -16.26
C ARG A 107 10.44 2.47 -14.93
N VAL A 108 10.61 1.39 -14.17
CA VAL A 108 10.30 1.35 -12.74
C VAL A 108 11.60 1.26 -11.95
N ILE A 109 11.73 2.09 -10.94
CA ILE A 109 12.74 1.95 -9.89
C ILE A 109 12.02 1.42 -8.65
N GLN A 110 12.59 0.40 -8.03
CA GLN A 110 12.12 -0.16 -6.77
C GLN A 110 13.19 0.11 -5.71
N LEU A 111 12.87 0.93 -4.71
CA LEU A 111 13.72 1.09 -3.53
C LEU A 111 13.46 -0.09 -2.59
N ASP A 112 14.54 -0.79 -2.24
CA ASP A 112 14.50 -1.98 -1.39
C ASP A 112 13.56 -3.09 -1.89
N ALA A 113 13.41 -4.18 -1.13
CA ALA A 113 12.57 -5.29 -1.57
C ALA A 113 11.07 -4.93 -1.48
N PRO A 114 10.25 -5.27 -2.49
CA PRO A 114 8.81 -5.21 -2.35
C PRO A 114 8.34 -6.25 -1.32
N PHE A 115 7.15 -6.05 -0.76
CA PHE A 115 6.63 -6.93 0.28
C PHE A 115 6.18 -8.32 -0.23
N SER A 116 5.98 -8.48 -1.53
CA SER A 116 5.48 -9.72 -2.14
C SER A 116 5.92 -9.88 -3.59
N VAL A 117 5.91 -11.12 -4.07
CA VAL A 117 6.11 -11.48 -5.47
C VAL A 117 4.98 -10.95 -6.33
N SER A 118 3.73 -11.02 -5.85
CA SER A 118 2.60 -10.36 -6.52
C SER A 118 2.85 -8.87 -6.75
N SER A 119 3.35 -8.16 -5.73
CA SER A 119 3.66 -6.73 -5.84
C SER A 119 4.76 -6.46 -6.85
N PHE A 120 5.84 -7.25 -6.83
CA PHE A 120 6.89 -7.20 -7.85
C PHE A 120 6.31 -7.31 -9.26
N LEU A 121 5.42 -8.27 -9.53
CA LEU A 121 4.83 -8.47 -10.85
C LEU A 121 3.91 -7.32 -11.28
N GLN A 122 3.09 -6.81 -10.35
CA GLN A 122 2.21 -5.67 -10.63
C GLN A 122 3.02 -4.42 -10.99
N ARG A 123 4.12 -4.18 -10.28
CA ARG A 123 5.06 -3.09 -10.53
C ARG A 123 5.83 -3.29 -11.83
N LEU A 124 6.34 -4.48 -12.10
CA LEU A 124 7.03 -4.81 -13.36
C LEU A 124 6.11 -4.59 -14.57
N GLY A 125 4.84 -5.03 -14.46
CA GLY A 125 3.80 -4.85 -15.48
C GLY A 125 3.34 -3.41 -15.71
N ARG A 126 3.85 -2.44 -14.94
CA ARG A 126 3.71 -1.01 -15.25
C ARG A 126 4.59 -0.62 -16.45
N THR A 127 5.68 -1.33 -16.69
CA THR A 127 6.56 -1.14 -17.85
C THR A 127 6.36 -2.25 -18.89
N GLY A 128 6.99 -2.12 -20.06
CA GLY A 128 6.96 -3.16 -21.08
C GLY A 128 5.60 -3.36 -21.77
N ARG A 129 4.75 -2.33 -21.77
CA ARG A 129 3.47 -2.35 -22.49
C ARG A 129 3.70 -2.21 -24.01
N ARG A 130 2.77 -2.76 -24.80
CA ARG A 130 2.76 -2.67 -26.28
C ARG A 130 4.01 -3.26 -26.96
N GLY A 131 4.56 -4.33 -26.39
CA GLY A 131 5.70 -5.05 -26.96
C GLY A 131 7.07 -4.44 -26.67
N ALA A 132 7.14 -3.33 -25.91
CA ALA A 132 8.39 -2.84 -25.37
C ALA A 132 8.94 -3.80 -24.30
N PRO A 133 10.27 -3.91 -24.14
CA PRO A 133 10.84 -4.66 -23.03
C PRO A 133 10.48 -3.99 -21.69
N ALA A 134 10.21 -4.80 -20.66
CA ALA A 134 10.06 -4.31 -19.30
C ALA A 134 11.43 -3.87 -18.75
N ASP A 135 11.49 -2.73 -18.05
CA ASP A 135 12.70 -2.20 -17.41
C ASP A 135 12.37 -1.83 -15.97
N MET A 136 12.73 -2.72 -15.05
CA MET A 136 12.61 -2.52 -13.62
C MET A 136 13.98 -2.64 -12.97
N ARG A 137 14.32 -1.70 -12.09
CA ARG A 137 15.61 -1.69 -11.39
C ARG A 137 15.40 -1.63 -9.89
N PHE A 138 15.98 -2.59 -9.19
CA PHE A 138 16.03 -2.61 -7.74
C PHE A 138 17.24 -1.80 -7.25
N VAL A 139 17.01 -0.93 -6.28
CA VAL A 139 18.04 -0.11 -5.63
C VAL A 139 17.97 -0.42 -4.14
N CYS A 140 18.80 -1.36 -3.70
CA CYS A 140 18.98 -1.68 -2.27
C CYS A 140 20.14 -0.83 -1.74
N THR A 141 19.84 0.03 -0.77
CA THR A 141 20.85 0.81 -0.05
C THR A 141 21.33 0.05 1.17
N GLU A 142 22.65 -0.02 1.34
CA GLU A 142 23.28 -0.68 2.48
C GLU A 142 24.19 0.33 3.19
N ASN A 143 24.21 0.27 4.52
CA ASN A 143 25.18 1.02 5.29
C ASN A 143 26.58 0.44 5.08
N GLU A 144 27.60 1.31 5.14
CA GLU A 144 28.97 0.83 5.16
C GLU A 144 29.20 0.08 6.48
N LEU A 145 29.63 -1.18 6.37
CA LEU A 145 29.97 -1.99 7.53
C LEU A 145 31.25 -1.44 8.16
N LEU A 146 31.21 -1.17 9.46
CA LEU A 146 32.37 -0.71 10.22
C LEU A 146 33.27 -1.89 10.64
N GLY A 147 32.81 -3.13 10.48
CA GLY A 147 33.57 -4.36 10.69
C GLY A 147 33.36 -4.99 12.06
N GLU A 148 32.66 -4.31 12.96
CA GLU A 148 32.32 -4.77 14.31
C GLU A 148 30.96 -5.47 14.39
N GLU A 149 30.13 -5.36 13.34
CA GLU A 149 28.78 -5.92 13.33
C GLU A 149 28.80 -7.46 13.35
N SER A 150 27.87 -8.06 14.06
CA SER A 150 27.74 -9.51 14.12
C SER A 150 26.87 -10.04 12.97
N LEU A 151 26.83 -11.36 12.75
CA LEU A 151 25.71 -11.95 12.01
C LEU A 151 24.52 -12.04 12.97
N PRO A 152 23.29 -11.66 12.56
CA PRO A 152 22.83 -11.40 11.19
C PRO A 152 22.95 -9.96 10.68
N GLU A 153 23.47 -9.01 11.45
CA GLU A 153 23.46 -7.58 11.12
C GLU A 153 24.28 -7.23 9.87
N ARG A 154 25.31 -8.03 9.57
CA ARG A 154 26.12 -7.90 8.35
C ARG A 154 25.43 -8.34 7.06
N MET A 155 24.28 -8.99 7.16
CA MET A 155 23.59 -9.55 5.99
C MET A 155 22.87 -8.45 5.22
N PRO A 156 23.03 -8.37 3.88
CA PRO A 156 22.34 -7.39 3.06
C PRO A 156 20.89 -7.85 2.82
N TRP A 157 20.06 -7.76 3.85
CA TRP A 157 18.72 -8.35 3.88
C TRP A 157 17.84 -7.90 2.74
N GLN A 158 17.89 -6.60 2.40
CA GLN A 158 17.08 -6.06 1.30
C GLN A 158 17.52 -6.60 -0.06
N LEU A 159 18.83 -6.76 -0.27
CA LEU A 159 19.35 -7.38 -1.49
C LEU A 159 18.95 -8.85 -1.59
N LEU A 160 19.11 -9.61 -0.50
CA LEU A 160 18.74 -11.03 -0.46
C LEU A 160 17.25 -11.23 -0.71
N GLN A 161 16.41 -10.40 -0.09
CA GLN A 161 14.97 -10.45 -0.30
C GLN A 161 14.59 -10.08 -1.75
N CYS A 162 15.24 -9.10 -2.36
CA CYS A 162 15.04 -8.79 -3.78
C CYS A 162 15.38 -9.99 -4.68
N ILE A 163 16.52 -10.64 -4.44
CA ILE A 163 16.94 -11.83 -5.19
C ILE A 163 15.91 -12.95 -5.01
N ALA A 164 15.51 -13.24 -3.77
CA ALA A 164 14.53 -14.28 -3.47
C ALA A 164 13.19 -14.04 -4.19
N ILE A 165 12.67 -12.82 -4.18
CA ILE A 165 11.43 -12.46 -4.87
C ILE A 165 11.53 -12.69 -6.38
N ILE A 166 12.65 -12.30 -6.99
CA ILE A 166 12.88 -12.50 -8.42
C ILE A 166 12.98 -14.00 -8.73
N GLN A 167 13.74 -14.76 -7.94
CA GLN A 167 13.92 -16.20 -8.14
C GLN A 167 12.62 -16.99 -7.97
N LEU A 168 11.84 -16.71 -6.92
CA LEU A 168 10.53 -17.33 -6.71
C LEU A 168 9.64 -17.24 -7.96
N TYR A 169 9.64 -16.08 -8.62
CA TYR A 169 8.87 -15.92 -9.86
C TYR A 169 9.54 -16.54 -11.10
N LEU A 170 10.85 -16.37 -11.26
CA LEU A 170 11.54 -16.83 -12.47
C LEU A 170 11.68 -18.35 -12.53
N GLU A 171 11.94 -18.98 -11.40
CA GLU A 171 12.23 -20.41 -11.28
C GLU A 171 10.96 -21.22 -11.03
N GLU A 172 10.08 -20.75 -10.13
CA GLU A 172 8.91 -21.52 -9.69
C GLU A 172 7.58 -20.97 -10.22
N ARG A 173 7.57 -19.78 -10.84
CA ARG A 173 6.33 -19.04 -11.15
C ARG A 173 5.46 -18.83 -9.91
N TRP A 174 6.07 -18.82 -8.73
CA TRP A 174 5.37 -18.74 -7.47
C TRP A 174 4.83 -17.33 -7.25
N ILE A 175 3.59 -17.25 -6.77
CA ILE A 175 2.93 -16.05 -6.29
C ILE A 175 2.25 -16.44 -4.98
N GLU A 176 2.21 -15.53 -4.01
CA GLU A 176 1.56 -15.77 -2.73
C GLU A 176 0.11 -16.27 -2.94
N PRO A 177 -0.29 -17.39 -2.30
CA PRO A 177 -1.67 -17.85 -2.38
C PRO A 177 -2.59 -16.88 -1.64
N ILE A 178 -3.76 -16.60 -2.22
CA ILE A 178 -4.82 -15.88 -1.53
C ILE A 178 -5.35 -16.80 -0.43
N LYS A 179 -5.11 -16.45 0.84
CA LYS A 179 -5.64 -17.17 1.99
C LYS A 179 -6.99 -16.55 2.37
N PRO A 180 -8.13 -17.17 2.04
CA PRO A 180 -9.42 -16.65 2.46
C PRO A 180 -9.50 -16.69 4.00
N VAL A 181 -10.00 -15.61 4.60
CA VAL A 181 -10.31 -15.60 6.02
C VAL A 181 -11.59 -16.42 6.20
N GLN A 182 -11.49 -17.55 6.90
CA GLN A 182 -12.64 -18.44 7.09
C GLN A 182 -13.72 -17.84 7.99
N TYR A 183 -13.31 -17.15 9.06
CA TYR A 183 -14.21 -16.52 10.02
C TYR A 183 -13.93 -15.01 10.13
N PRO A 184 -14.37 -14.19 9.16
CA PRO A 184 -14.13 -12.75 9.18
C PRO A 184 -15.14 -12.06 10.11
N LEU A 185 -15.07 -12.31 11.42
CA LEU A 185 -16.05 -11.86 12.41
C LEU A 185 -16.23 -10.34 12.48
N SER A 186 -15.15 -9.58 12.27
CA SER A 186 -15.22 -8.12 12.19
C SER A 186 -16.03 -7.64 10.99
N LEU A 187 -15.87 -8.30 9.84
CA LEU A 187 -16.64 -8.03 8.63
C LEU A 187 -18.09 -8.47 8.78
N LEU A 188 -18.33 -9.61 9.44
CA LEU A 188 -19.67 -10.07 9.76
C LEU A 188 -20.42 -9.05 10.61
N TYR A 189 -19.80 -8.62 11.71
CA TYR A 189 -20.32 -7.55 12.56
C TYR A 189 -20.61 -6.28 11.76
N HIS A 190 -19.64 -5.82 10.96
CA HIS A 190 -19.77 -4.61 10.17
C HIS A 190 -20.93 -4.69 9.17
N GLN A 191 -21.06 -5.79 8.44
CA GLN A 191 -22.11 -6.00 7.47
C GLN A 191 -23.49 -6.09 8.13
N THR A 192 -23.59 -6.81 9.25
CA THR A 192 -24.81 -6.90 10.07
C THR A 192 -25.28 -5.51 10.52
N MET A 193 -24.38 -4.71 11.10
CA MET A 193 -24.69 -3.36 11.58
C MET A 193 -25.03 -2.41 10.43
N SER A 194 -24.37 -2.56 9.27
CA SER A 194 -24.63 -1.73 8.08
C SER A 194 -26.03 -1.97 7.51
N ILE A 195 -26.46 -3.22 7.42
CA ILE A 195 -27.81 -3.56 6.92
C ILE A 195 -28.88 -3.05 7.90
N LEU A 196 -28.67 -3.22 9.21
CA LEU A 196 -29.59 -2.71 10.23
C LEU A 196 -29.72 -1.19 10.18
N ALA A 197 -28.59 -0.47 10.04
CA ALA A 197 -28.59 0.98 9.92
C ALA A 197 -29.30 1.47 8.64
N ALA A 198 -29.25 0.68 7.55
CA ALA A 198 -29.89 1.02 6.28
C ALA A 198 -31.40 0.73 6.24
N MET A 199 -31.83 -0.39 6.84
CA MET A 199 -33.23 -0.86 6.78
C MET A 199 -34.12 -0.24 7.87
N GLY A 200 -33.53 0.19 8.99
CA GLY A 200 -34.27 0.65 10.16
C GLY A 200 -34.69 -0.51 11.05
N ASP A 201 -35.60 -1.37 10.56
CA ASP A 201 -36.04 -2.60 11.23
C ASP A 201 -36.03 -3.80 10.26
N ILE A 202 -35.63 -4.98 10.76
CA ILE A 202 -35.57 -6.21 9.93
C ILE A 202 -35.75 -7.44 10.81
N SER A 203 -36.39 -8.49 10.28
CA SER A 203 -36.47 -9.75 11.02
C SER A 203 -35.10 -10.46 11.09
N PRO A 204 -34.82 -11.25 12.15
CA PRO A 204 -33.57 -12.01 12.23
C PRO A 204 -33.33 -12.94 11.03
N ALA A 205 -34.40 -13.51 10.47
CA ALA A 205 -34.34 -14.42 9.33
C ALA A 205 -33.96 -13.70 8.03
N GLU A 206 -34.60 -12.55 7.75
CA GLU A 206 -34.27 -11.73 6.57
C GLU A 206 -32.84 -11.17 6.68
N LEU A 207 -32.43 -10.74 7.87
CA LEU A 207 -31.08 -10.26 8.12
C LEU A 207 -30.04 -11.36 7.87
N ALA A 208 -30.28 -12.58 8.38
CA ALA A 208 -29.41 -13.72 8.12
C ALA A 208 -29.34 -14.08 6.63
N ALA A 209 -30.48 -14.03 5.92
CA ALA A 209 -30.53 -14.29 4.49
C ALA A 209 -29.74 -13.25 3.66
N GLN A 210 -29.71 -11.98 4.08
CA GLN A 210 -28.90 -10.96 3.40
C GLN A 210 -27.41 -11.06 3.75
N VAL A 211 -27.07 -11.40 4.99
CA VAL A 211 -25.67 -11.47 5.43
C VAL A 211 -25.02 -12.79 5.00
N LEU A 212 -25.56 -13.94 5.43
CA LEU A 212 -24.90 -15.24 5.27
C LEU A 212 -24.84 -15.75 3.82
N THR A 213 -25.59 -15.14 2.90
CA THR A 213 -25.50 -15.45 1.46
C THR A 213 -24.27 -14.84 0.79
N LEU A 214 -23.58 -13.91 1.46
CA LEU A 214 -22.37 -13.29 0.92
C LEU A 214 -21.21 -14.31 0.90
N PRO A 215 -20.41 -14.36 -0.18
CA PRO A 215 -19.30 -15.33 -0.31
C PRO A 215 -18.30 -15.32 0.84
N ALA A 216 -18.12 -14.17 1.51
CA ALA A 216 -17.22 -14.03 2.64
C ALA A 216 -17.63 -14.84 3.89
N PHE A 217 -18.90 -15.27 3.99
CA PHE A 217 -19.44 -15.94 5.17
C PHE A 217 -19.88 -17.39 4.92
N GLN A 218 -19.43 -18.01 3.81
CA GLN A 218 -19.82 -19.38 3.46
C GLN A 218 -19.46 -20.44 4.51
N ALA A 219 -18.43 -20.19 5.33
CA ALA A 219 -18.01 -21.09 6.39
C ALA A 219 -18.82 -20.90 7.70
N MET A 220 -19.70 -19.91 7.76
CA MET A 220 -20.47 -19.58 8.97
C MET A 220 -21.88 -20.15 8.88
N ASP A 221 -22.32 -20.80 9.95
CA ASP A 221 -23.66 -21.36 10.00
C ASP A 221 -24.67 -20.43 10.70
N SER A 222 -25.92 -20.88 10.75
CA SER A 222 -27.00 -20.12 11.39
C SER A 222 -26.88 -20.06 12.92
N GLU A 223 -26.17 -20.99 13.55
CA GLU A 223 -25.93 -20.96 15.00
C GLU A 223 -24.83 -19.94 15.33
N ASP A 224 -23.73 -19.90 14.56
CA ASP A 224 -22.69 -18.88 14.67
C ASP A 224 -23.30 -17.47 14.61
N TYR A 225 -24.17 -17.24 13.63
CA TYR A 225 -24.83 -15.96 13.45
C TYR A 225 -25.79 -15.63 14.59
N ARG A 226 -26.53 -16.63 15.08
CA ARG A 226 -27.42 -16.48 16.23
C ARG A 226 -26.65 -16.12 17.50
N GLN A 227 -25.47 -16.72 17.71
CA GLN A 227 -24.59 -16.37 18.82
C GLN A 227 -24.09 -14.93 18.71
N LEU A 228 -23.69 -14.49 17.51
CA LEU A 228 -23.35 -13.09 17.27
C LEU A 228 -24.52 -12.17 17.63
N LEU A 229 -25.72 -12.41 17.11
CA LEU A 229 -26.88 -11.54 17.37
C LEU A 229 -27.22 -11.46 18.86
N ARG A 230 -27.18 -12.58 19.58
CA ARG A 230 -27.38 -12.61 21.04
C ARG A 230 -26.32 -11.78 21.77
N TYR A 231 -25.06 -11.90 21.35
CA TYR A 231 -23.98 -11.09 21.91
C TYR A 231 -24.17 -9.59 21.62
N LEU A 232 -24.57 -9.23 20.40
CA LEU A 232 -24.82 -7.83 20.03
C LEU A 232 -26.01 -7.22 20.78
N ILE A 233 -27.02 -8.02 21.11
CA ILE A 233 -28.12 -7.61 21.99
C ILE A 233 -27.62 -7.41 23.42
N SER A 234 -26.77 -8.30 23.94
CA SER A 234 -26.28 -8.18 25.33
C SER A 234 -25.38 -6.97 25.58
N ILE A 235 -24.73 -6.46 24.53
CA ILE A 235 -23.91 -5.24 24.58
C ILE A 235 -24.63 -3.99 24.04
N ASP A 236 -25.94 -4.05 23.80
CA ASP A 236 -26.76 -2.93 23.31
C ASP A 236 -26.29 -2.34 21.95
N HIS A 237 -25.63 -3.17 21.13
CA HIS A 237 -25.34 -2.80 19.74
C HIS A 237 -26.57 -2.99 18.86
N ILE A 238 -27.39 -3.98 19.16
CA ILE A 238 -28.67 -4.27 18.50
C ILE A 238 -29.76 -4.36 19.58
N GLN A 239 -30.99 -3.99 19.25
CA GLN A 239 -32.15 -4.18 20.11
C GLN A 239 -33.23 -4.99 19.39
N GLN A 240 -33.95 -5.82 20.14
CA GLN A 240 -35.14 -6.52 19.66
C GLN A 240 -36.37 -5.70 20.03
N THR A 241 -37.23 -5.48 19.05
CA THR A 241 -38.50 -4.75 19.20
C THR A 241 -39.62 -5.68 19.68
N GLU A 242 -40.76 -5.11 20.06
CA GLU A 242 -41.96 -5.86 20.45
C GLU A 242 -42.54 -6.74 19.33
N GLN A 243 -42.17 -6.47 18.06
CA GLN A 243 -42.62 -7.23 16.88
C GLN A 243 -41.58 -8.30 16.43
N ASP A 244 -40.66 -8.70 17.29
CA ASP A 244 -39.58 -9.66 16.99
C ASP A 244 -38.64 -9.23 15.85
N LYS A 245 -38.57 -7.93 15.55
CA LYS A 245 -37.60 -7.35 14.63
C LYS A 245 -36.39 -6.78 15.35
N LEU A 246 -35.27 -6.69 14.64
CA LEU A 246 -34.02 -6.13 15.11
C LEU A 246 -33.84 -4.70 14.59
N ILE A 247 -33.36 -3.83 15.46
CA ILE A 247 -32.96 -2.44 15.17
C ILE A 247 -31.58 -2.16 15.75
N VAL A 248 -30.94 -1.06 15.34
CA VAL A 248 -29.68 -0.61 15.96
C VAL A 248 -29.95 -0.16 17.40
N GLY A 249 -29.16 -0.67 18.36
CA GLY A 249 -29.24 -0.30 19.77
C GLY A 249 -28.57 1.06 20.06
N THR A 250 -28.75 1.57 21.26
CA THR A 250 -28.27 2.93 21.61
C THR A 250 -26.73 3.01 21.58
N THR A 251 -26.07 1.96 22.05
CA THR A 251 -24.60 1.86 21.97
C THR A 251 -24.14 1.64 20.54
N GLY A 252 -24.87 0.81 19.77
CA GLY A 252 -24.60 0.57 18.35
C GLY A 252 -24.72 1.83 17.48
N GLU A 253 -25.65 2.74 17.83
CA GLU A 253 -25.88 3.97 17.09
C GLU A 253 -24.64 4.89 17.10
N LYS A 254 -23.92 4.94 18.23
CA LYS A 254 -22.66 5.69 18.35
C LYS A 254 -21.58 5.15 17.41
N ILE A 255 -21.60 3.84 17.17
CA ILE A 255 -20.64 3.17 16.30
C ILE A 255 -20.97 3.48 14.84
N VAL A 256 -22.19 3.20 14.38
CA VAL A 256 -22.57 3.36 12.97
C VAL A 256 -22.55 4.81 12.49
N ARG A 257 -22.75 5.79 13.40
CA ARG A 257 -22.63 7.23 13.09
C ARG A 257 -21.18 7.72 12.98
N SER A 258 -20.20 6.94 13.44
CA SER A 258 -18.79 7.33 13.35
C SER A 258 -18.29 7.20 11.92
N PHE A 259 -17.55 8.19 11.41
CA PHE A 259 -16.89 8.09 10.10
C PHE A 259 -15.93 6.89 10.02
N GLN A 260 -15.36 6.47 11.16
CA GLN A 260 -14.50 5.30 11.24
C GLN A 260 -15.23 3.99 10.95
N PHE A 261 -16.54 3.92 11.19
CA PHE A 261 -17.34 2.73 10.84
C PHE A 261 -17.34 2.48 9.34
N TYR A 262 -17.37 3.54 8.53
CA TYR A 262 -17.34 3.42 7.07
C TYR A 262 -15.93 3.19 6.51
N ALA A 263 -14.89 3.43 7.30
CA ALA A 263 -13.51 3.26 6.84
C ALA A 263 -13.12 1.78 6.68
N VAL A 264 -13.74 0.83 7.40
CA VAL A 264 -13.47 -0.64 7.41
C VAL A 264 -12.01 -1.04 7.71
N PHE A 265 -11.08 -0.10 7.71
CA PHE A 265 -9.68 -0.26 8.10
C PHE A 265 -9.46 0.26 9.52
N SER A 266 -8.67 -0.48 10.30
CA SER A 266 -8.20 -0.03 11.60
C SER A 266 -7.28 1.19 11.42
N ASP A 267 -7.64 2.32 12.04
CA ASP A 267 -6.69 3.43 12.23
C ASP A 267 -5.53 2.95 13.12
N THR A 268 -4.30 3.30 12.76
CA THR A 268 -3.12 3.04 13.58
C THR A 268 -3.29 3.79 14.89
N LYS A 269 -3.43 3.08 16.02
CA LYS A 269 -3.42 3.71 17.35
C LYS A 269 -2.02 4.26 17.61
N GLU A 270 -1.85 5.57 17.52
CA GLU A 270 -0.66 6.24 18.01
C GLU A 270 -0.71 6.24 19.54
N TYR A 271 0.16 5.44 20.16
CA TYR A 271 0.41 5.54 21.59
C TYR A 271 1.50 6.60 21.78
N VAL A 272 1.14 7.71 22.41
CA VAL A 272 2.11 8.67 22.90
C VAL A 272 2.73 8.06 24.16
N VAL A 273 4.05 7.81 24.11
CA VAL A 273 4.86 7.44 25.28
C VAL A 273 5.30 8.71 26.01
#